data_AF-A0A161S3G2-F1
#
_entry.id   AF-A0A161S3G2-F1
#
_cell.length_a   1.000
_cell.length_b   1.000
_cell.length_c   1.000
_cell.angle_alpha   90.00
_cell.angle_beta   90.00
_cell.angle_gamma   90.00
#
_symmetry.space_group_name_H-M   'P 1'
#
loop_
_entity.id
_entity.type
_entity.pdbx_description
1 polymer ?
#
loop_
_entity_poly.entity_id
_entity_poly.type
_entity_poly.pdbx_seq_one_letter_code
_entity_poly.pdbx_strand_id
1 'polypeptide(L)'
;MPAAEEAYGLIHYDFQTDNVFWQEKTGQPSVIDFDDSMYHWFAMDIAAALTDQLEDESPESEAQLQAFVRGYRYVRPLDEAMVQAFPRFRRFAELYSFARPLASLENSELKEAPEWLDGLKTELQQYCDEMRQSFAKPW
;
A
#
# COMPACT_ATOMS: atom_id res chain seq x y z
N MET A 1 15.07 9.05 4.22
CA MET A 1 15.48 8.95 5.65
C MET A 1 16.69 8.03 5.72
N PRO A 2 17.64 8.15 6.66
CA PRO A 2 18.64 7.10 6.84
C PRO A 2 17.93 5.80 7.24
N ALA A 3 18.31 4.68 6.63
CA ALA A 3 17.76 3.37 6.94
C ALA A 3 18.77 2.62 7.82
N ALA A 4 18.43 2.45 9.10
CA ALA A 4 19.09 1.44 9.93
C ALA A 4 18.56 0.06 9.53
N GLU A 5 19.37 -1.00 9.69
CA GLU A 5 19.01 -2.36 9.30
C GLU A 5 17.74 -2.86 10.03
N GLU A 6 17.45 -2.28 11.19
CA GLU A 6 16.29 -2.58 12.01
C GLU A 6 14.98 -1.95 11.51
N ALA A 7 15.04 -1.00 10.57
CA ALA A 7 13.89 -0.22 10.09
C ALA A 7 13.58 -0.40 8.60
N TYR A 8 14.44 -1.12 7.86
CA TYR A 8 14.36 -1.26 6.41
C TYR A 8 14.72 -2.69 5.99
N GLY A 9 14.01 -3.23 5.02
CA GLY A 9 14.26 -4.57 4.50
C GLY A 9 13.22 -4.97 3.48
N LEU A 10 13.14 -6.27 3.19
CA LEU A 10 12.08 -6.80 2.34
C LEU A 10 10.74 -6.70 3.06
N ILE A 11 9.76 -6.08 2.41
CA ILE A 11 8.38 -5.92 2.85
C ILE A 11 7.42 -6.64 1.89
N HIS A 12 6.19 -6.92 2.35
CA HIS A 12 5.16 -7.54 1.51
C HIS A 12 4.52 -6.54 0.53
N TYR A 13 4.36 -5.31 0.98
CA TYR A 13 3.67 -4.18 0.35
C TYR A 13 2.14 -4.30 0.23
N ASP A 14 1.61 -5.49 -0.06
CA ASP A 14 0.17 -5.69 -0.30
C ASP A 14 -0.55 -6.48 0.81
N PHE A 15 -0.43 -6.03 2.06
CA PHE A 15 -1.09 -6.65 3.22
C PHE A 15 -2.60 -6.32 3.29
N GLN A 16 -3.34 -6.72 2.26
CA GLN A 16 -4.79 -6.68 2.25
C GLN A 16 -5.38 -7.87 3.03
N THR A 17 -6.63 -7.72 3.49
CA THR A 17 -7.28 -8.72 4.35
C THR A 17 -7.59 -10.04 3.64
N ASP A 18 -7.65 -10.04 2.31
CA ASP A 18 -7.77 -11.22 1.46
C ASP A 18 -6.42 -11.95 1.25
N ASN A 19 -5.29 -11.30 1.53
CA ASN A 19 -3.94 -11.89 1.48
C ASN A 19 -3.47 -12.47 2.83
N VAL A 20 -4.25 -12.31 3.91
CA VAL A 20 -3.92 -12.79 5.26
C VAL A 20 -4.96 -13.79 5.78
N PHE A 21 -4.54 -15.03 5.97
CA PHE A 21 -5.40 -16.15 6.35
C PHE A 21 -5.15 -16.58 7.78
N TRP A 22 -6.20 -16.62 8.59
CA TRP A 22 -6.12 -17.14 9.94
C TRP A 22 -6.16 -18.68 9.96
N GLN A 23 -5.13 -19.32 10.50
CA GLN A 23 -5.11 -20.78 10.67
C GLN A 23 -5.62 -21.18 12.05
N GLU A 24 -6.88 -21.57 12.16
CA GLU A 24 -7.54 -21.98 13.42
C GLU A 24 -6.75 -23.05 14.20
N LYS A 25 -6.10 -23.98 13.51
CA LYS A 25 -5.37 -25.09 14.15
C LYS A 25 -4.11 -24.63 14.89
N THR A 26 -3.44 -23.60 14.39
CA THR A 26 -2.18 -23.09 14.94
C THR A 26 -2.36 -21.77 15.68
N GLY A 27 -3.48 -21.08 15.46
CA GLY A 27 -3.71 -19.72 15.97
C GLY A 27 -2.73 -18.72 15.37
N GLN A 28 -2.28 -18.94 14.15
CA GLN A 28 -1.29 -18.09 13.47
C GLN A 28 -1.81 -17.62 12.10
N PRO A 29 -1.45 -16.40 11.68
CA PRO A 29 -1.71 -15.95 10.33
C PRO A 29 -0.75 -16.62 9.33
N SER A 30 -1.24 -16.90 8.12
CA SER A 30 -0.45 -17.17 6.93
C SER A 30 -0.70 -16.10 5.88
N VAL A 31 0.33 -15.79 5.11
CA VAL A 31 0.34 -14.71 4.12
C VAL A 31 0.64 -15.32 2.76
N ILE A 32 -0.01 -14.80 1.72
CA ILE A 32 0.22 -15.15 0.31
C ILE A 32 0.39 -13.87 -0.52
N ASP A 33 0.65 -14.03 -1.82
CA ASP A 33 0.72 -12.95 -2.81
C ASP A 33 1.87 -11.96 -2.61
N PHE A 34 3.09 -12.48 -2.75
CA PHE A 34 4.33 -11.71 -2.59
C PHE A 34 4.78 -10.99 -3.88
N ASP A 35 3.93 -10.89 -4.91
CA ASP A 35 4.34 -10.39 -6.23
C ASP A 35 4.68 -8.88 -6.22
N ASP A 36 4.14 -8.13 -5.26
CA ASP A 36 4.45 -6.71 -5.02
C ASP A 36 5.51 -6.48 -3.93
N SER A 37 6.16 -7.54 -3.43
CA SER A 37 7.20 -7.43 -2.41
C SER A 37 8.39 -6.59 -2.88
N MET A 38 8.89 -5.72 -2.00
CA MET A 38 9.97 -4.79 -2.33
C MET A 38 10.84 -4.47 -1.12
N TYR A 39 12.05 -3.94 -1.37
CA TYR A 39 12.87 -3.41 -0.29
C TYR A 39 12.40 -2.00 0.08
N HIS A 40 11.90 -1.84 1.29
CA HIS A 40 11.39 -0.56 1.78
C HIS A 40 11.50 -0.44 3.31
N TRP A 41 11.18 0.73 3.87
CA TRP A 41 10.98 0.87 5.31
C TRP A 41 9.83 -0.03 5.76
N PHE A 42 9.99 -0.76 6.87
CA PHE A 42 8.93 -1.63 7.41
C PHE A 42 7.63 -0.88 7.73
N ALA A 43 7.73 0.43 8.03
CA ALA A 43 6.58 1.31 8.22
C ALA A 43 5.68 1.43 6.97
N MET A 44 6.20 1.12 5.78
CA MET A 44 5.42 1.14 4.53
C MET A 44 4.39 0.00 4.50
N ASP A 45 4.72 -1.21 4.98
CA ASP A 45 3.74 -2.30 5.10
C ASP A 45 2.56 -1.89 6.00
N ILE A 46 2.86 -1.18 7.08
CA ILE A 46 1.85 -0.69 8.02
C ILE A 46 0.98 0.37 7.35
N ALA A 47 1.60 1.35 6.70
CA ALA A 47 0.88 2.42 6.02
C ALA A 47 0.00 1.90 4.88
N ALA A 48 0.49 0.92 4.10
CA ALA A 48 -0.27 0.29 3.03
C ALA A 48 -1.48 -0.47 3.58
N ALA A 49 -1.28 -1.30 4.61
CA ALA A 49 -2.34 -2.10 5.23
C ALA A 49 -3.43 -1.26 5.93
N LEU A 50 -3.12 -0.01 6.30
CA LEU A 50 -4.00 0.91 7.02
C LEU A 50 -4.37 2.14 6.18
N THR A 51 -4.29 2.04 4.85
CA THR A 51 -4.55 3.18 3.96
C THR A 51 -5.93 3.80 4.22
N ASP A 52 -6.98 2.98 4.35
CA ASP A 52 -8.35 3.46 4.61
C ASP A 52 -8.45 4.21 5.95
N GLN A 53 -7.83 3.68 7.02
CA GLN A 53 -7.80 4.31 8.33
C GLN A 53 -6.97 5.59 8.35
N LEU A 54 -5.98 5.73 7.46
CA LEU A 54 -5.19 6.95 7.31
C LEU A 54 -5.93 8.04 6.53
N GLU A 55 -6.97 7.69 5.77
CA GLU A 55 -7.81 8.63 5.02
C GLU A 55 -9.05 9.06 5.79
N ASP A 56 -9.53 8.22 6.70
CA ASP A 56 -10.65 8.52 7.58
C ASP A 56 -10.18 9.13 8.92
N GLU A 57 -10.45 10.43 9.12
CA GLU A 57 -10.13 11.15 10.35
C GLU A 57 -11.11 10.86 11.52
N SER A 58 -11.93 9.81 11.40
CA SER A 58 -12.85 9.43 12.48
C SER A 58 -12.11 8.93 13.73
N PRO A 59 -12.69 9.12 14.93
CA PRO A 59 -12.14 8.56 16.17
C PRO A 59 -11.99 7.03 16.14
N GLU A 60 -12.79 6.34 15.33
CA GLU A 60 -12.73 4.89 15.17
C GLU A 60 -11.48 4.48 14.39
N SER A 61 -11.21 5.13 13.26
CA SER A 61 -10.03 4.88 12.43
C SER A 61 -8.73 5.20 13.18
N GLU A 62 -8.70 6.29 13.96
CA GLU A 62 -7.57 6.60 14.85
C GLU A 62 -7.39 5.49 15.91
N ALA A 63 -8.48 4.99 16.52
CA ALA A 63 -8.38 3.91 17.50
C ALA A 63 -7.84 2.61 16.90
N GLN A 64 -8.23 2.28 15.66
CA GLN A 64 -7.74 1.13 14.90
C GLN A 64 -6.24 1.27 14.56
N LEU A 65 -5.83 2.45 14.05
CA LEU A 65 -4.43 2.78 13.78
C LEU A 65 -3.57 2.59 15.03
N GLN A 66 -4.00 3.16 16.16
CA GLN A 66 -3.28 3.05 17.43
C GLN A 66 -3.24 1.61 17.95
N ALA A 67 -4.31 0.83 17.75
CA ALA A 67 -4.32 -0.59 18.11
C ALA A 67 -3.30 -1.40 17.30
N PHE A 68 -3.24 -1.17 15.99
CA PHE A 68 -2.27 -1.81 15.11
C PHE A 68 -0.84 -1.45 15.50
N VAL A 69 -0.54 -0.15 15.69
CA VAL A 69 0.80 0.33 16.08
C VAL A 69 1.23 -0.26 17.42
N ARG A 70 0.32 -0.35 18.41
CA ARG A 70 0.61 -1.03 19.69
C ARG A 70 0.94 -2.50 19.51
N GLY A 71 0.17 -3.22 18.67
CA GLY A 71 0.43 -4.62 18.35
C GLY A 71 1.78 -4.83 17.66
N TYR A 72 2.10 -3.98 16.68
CA TYR A 72 3.38 -4.02 15.96
C TYR A 72 4.56 -3.80 16.92
N ARG A 73 4.46 -2.79 17.80
CA ARG A 73 5.47 -2.44 18.81
C ARG A 73 5.77 -3.55 19.81
N TYR A 74 4.85 -4.51 19.99
CA TYR A 74 5.09 -5.68 20.84
C TYR A 74 6.17 -6.63 20.27
N VAL A 75 6.34 -6.65 18.94
CA VAL A 75 7.29 -7.55 18.26
C VAL A 75 8.52 -6.79 17.75
N ARG A 76 8.34 -5.58 17.20
CA ARG A 76 9.44 -4.75 16.67
C ARG A 76 9.31 -3.29 17.10
N PRO A 77 10.42 -2.63 17.48
CA PRO A 77 10.42 -1.19 17.71
C PRO A 77 9.92 -0.43 16.47
N LEU A 78 9.05 0.56 16.70
CA LEU A 78 8.59 1.50 15.69
C LEU A 78 8.59 2.89 16.29
N ASP A 79 9.56 3.70 15.88
CA ASP A 79 9.73 5.06 16.38
C ASP A 79 8.53 5.94 16.05
N GLU A 80 8.20 6.86 16.94
CA GLU A 80 7.09 7.80 16.73
C GLU A 80 7.29 8.67 15.49
N ALA A 81 8.55 8.99 15.15
CA ALA A 81 8.89 9.69 13.91
C ALA A 81 8.51 8.89 12.64
N MET A 82 8.51 7.55 12.71
CA MET A 82 8.05 6.70 11.59
C MET A 82 6.53 6.68 11.50
N VAL A 83 5.83 6.65 12.65
CA VAL A 83 4.36 6.75 12.69
C VAL A 83 3.91 8.08 12.11
N GLN A 84 4.55 9.19 12.52
CA GLN A 84 4.31 10.52 11.95
C GLN A 84 4.66 10.63 10.46
N ALA A 85 5.43 9.68 9.91
CA ALA A 85 5.75 9.62 8.49
C ALA A 85 4.75 8.80 7.67
N PHE A 86 3.73 8.18 8.26
CA PHE A 86 2.69 7.44 7.54
C PHE A 86 2.04 8.22 6.38
N PRO A 87 1.72 9.53 6.49
CA PRO A 87 1.24 10.30 5.34
C PRO A 87 2.22 10.33 4.15
N ARG A 88 3.53 10.28 4.40
CA ARG A 88 4.55 10.22 3.35
C ARG A 88 4.61 8.85 2.69
N PHE A 89 4.41 7.78 3.46
CA PHE A 89 4.31 6.42 2.93
C PHE A 89 3.01 6.25 2.11
N ARG A 90 1.89 6.79 2.58
CA ARG A 90 0.64 6.86 1.79
C ARG A 90 0.88 7.57 0.46
N ARG A 91 1.61 8.69 0.48
CA ARG A 91 1.97 9.40 -0.76
C ARG A 91 2.82 8.57 -1.72
N PHE A 92 3.72 7.74 -1.20
CA PHE A 92 4.43 6.76 -2.02
C PHE A 92 3.49 5.71 -2.60
N ALA A 93 2.55 5.19 -1.81
CA ALA A 93 1.56 4.22 -2.28
C ALA A 93 0.69 4.79 -3.40
N GLU A 94 0.21 6.03 -3.25
CA GLU A 94 -0.47 6.76 -4.32
C GLU A 94 0.42 6.83 -5.58
N LEU A 95 1.69 7.23 -5.45
CA LEU A 95 2.59 7.30 -6.61
C LEU A 95 2.79 5.94 -7.29
N TYR A 96 2.96 4.87 -6.51
CA TYR A 96 3.16 3.52 -7.02
C TYR A 96 1.89 3.01 -7.74
N SER A 97 0.71 3.20 -7.12
CA SER A 97 -0.59 2.86 -7.71
C SER A 97 -0.88 3.66 -8.98
N PHE A 98 -0.37 4.89 -9.10
CA PHE A 98 -0.45 5.67 -10.35
C PHE A 98 0.49 5.15 -11.43
N ALA A 99 1.74 4.83 -11.07
CA ALA A 99 2.78 4.44 -12.01
C ALA A 99 2.48 3.10 -12.70
N ARG A 100 1.87 2.15 -11.99
CA ARG A 100 1.58 0.81 -12.51
C ARG A 100 0.60 0.83 -13.70
N PRO A 101 -0.62 1.40 -13.62
CA PRO A 101 -1.50 1.53 -14.77
C PRO A 101 -0.90 2.34 -15.90
N LEU A 102 -0.15 3.40 -15.58
CA LEU A 102 0.50 4.23 -16.60
C LEU A 102 1.50 3.41 -17.43
N ALA A 103 2.34 2.62 -16.77
CA ALA A 103 3.30 1.73 -17.43
C ALA A 103 2.60 0.60 -18.22
N SER A 104 1.50 0.06 -17.68
CA SER A 104 0.67 -0.93 -18.37
C SER A 104 0.04 -0.36 -19.64
N LEU A 105 -0.46 0.88 -19.60
CA LEU A 105 -1.05 1.57 -20.76
C LEU A 105 -0.02 1.82 -21.87
N GLU A 106 1.18 2.29 -21.52
CA GLU A 106 2.26 2.54 -22.50
C GLU A 106 2.62 1.28 -23.31
N ASN A 107 2.50 0.10 -22.69
CA ASN A 107 2.86 -1.18 -23.29
C ASN A 107 1.63 -2.04 -23.64
N SER A 108 0.46 -1.42 -23.80
CA SER A 108 -0.83 -2.12 -23.95
C SER A 108 -1.25 -2.41 -25.40
N GLU A 109 -0.42 -2.09 -26.39
CA GLU A 109 -0.73 -2.33 -27.80
C GLU A 109 -0.54 -3.81 -28.16
N LEU A 110 -1.62 -4.46 -28.61
CA LEU A 110 -1.64 -5.87 -29.02
C LEU A 110 -2.03 -5.99 -30.50
N LYS A 111 -1.38 -6.91 -31.23
CA LYS A 111 -1.71 -7.18 -32.65
C LYS A 111 -3.13 -7.72 -32.82
N GLU A 112 -3.57 -8.54 -31.88
CA GLU A 112 -4.92 -9.09 -31.80
C GLU A 112 -5.45 -8.77 -30.40
N ALA A 113 -6.18 -7.65 -30.30
CA ALA A 113 -6.75 -7.18 -29.04
C ALA A 113 -8.18 -7.73 -28.87
N PRO A 114 -8.55 -8.25 -27.70
CA PRO A 114 -9.94 -8.55 -27.39
C PRO A 114 -10.74 -7.26 -27.21
N GLU A 115 -12.04 -7.28 -27.55
CA GLU A 115 -12.90 -6.07 -27.50
C GLU A 115 -12.96 -5.40 -26.12
N TRP A 116 -12.85 -6.18 -25.04
CA TRP A 116 -12.87 -5.65 -23.67
C TRP A 116 -11.64 -4.77 -23.35
N LEU A 117 -10.54 -4.92 -24.10
CA LEU A 117 -9.28 -4.22 -23.79
C LEU A 117 -9.42 -2.71 -23.95
N ASP A 118 -10.16 -2.24 -24.95
CA ASP A 118 -10.36 -0.79 -25.17
C ASP A 118 -11.14 -0.16 -24.02
N GLY A 119 -12.12 -0.89 -23.47
CA GLY A 119 -12.84 -0.49 -22.26
C GLY A 119 -11.90 -0.38 -21.06
N LEU A 120 -11.08 -1.41 -20.81
CA LEU A 120 -10.10 -1.38 -19.73
C LEU A 120 -9.08 -0.24 -19.89
N LYS A 121 -8.55 -0.01 -21.10
CA LYS A 121 -7.64 1.11 -21.37
C LYS A 121 -8.27 2.45 -21.02
N THR A 122 -9.55 2.63 -21.37
CA THR A 122 -10.29 3.85 -21.06
C THR A 122 -10.44 4.05 -19.55
N GLU A 123 -10.79 2.99 -18.81
CA GLU A 123 -10.91 3.03 -17.34
C GLU A 123 -9.56 3.34 -16.67
N LEU A 124 -8.48 2.66 -17.08
CA LEU A 124 -7.14 2.90 -16.54
C LEU A 124 -6.64 4.32 -16.86
N GLN A 125 -6.94 4.85 -18.04
CA GLN A 125 -6.59 6.22 -18.42
C GLN A 125 -7.33 7.23 -17.53
N GLN A 126 -8.63 7.02 -17.30
CA GLN A 126 -9.41 7.87 -16.41
C GLN A 126 -8.84 7.84 -14.98
N TYR A 127 -8.55 6.65 -14.45
CA TYR A 127 -7.92 6.48 -13.14
C TYR A 127 -6.59 7.25 -13.04
N CYS A 128 -5.71 7.12 -14.04
CA CYS A 128 -4.46 7.87 -14.11
C CYS A 128 -4.69 9.40 -14.12
N ASP A 129 -5.69 9.88 -14.85
CA ASP A 129 -5.99 11.31 -14.95
C ASP A 129 -6.53 11.88 -13.62
N GLU A 130 -7.36 11.12 -12.91
CA GLU A 130 -7.87 11.47 -11.57
C GLU A 130 -6.74 11.52 -10.54
N MET A 131 -5.86 10.51 -10.51
CA MET A 131 -4.68 10.53 -9.64
C MET A 131 -3.72 11.66 -9.97
N ARG A 132 -3.50 11.96 -11.26
CA ARG A 132 -2.63 13.08 -11.66
C ARG A 132 -3.11 14.40 -11.05
N GLN A 133 -4.42 14.60 -10.96
CA GLN A 133 -5.01 15.78 -10.31
C GLN A 133 -4.85 15.73 -8.79
N SER A 134 -4.95 14.56 -8.15
CA SER A 134 -4.73 14.42 -6.71
C SER A 134 -3.30 14.80 -6.30
N PHE A 135 -2.30 14.58 -7.17
CA PHE A 135 -0.92 14.97 -6.89
C PHE A 135 -0.69 16.50 -6.80
N ALA A 136 -1.62 17.33 -7.29
CA ALA A 136 -1.55 18.78 -7.15
C ALA A 136 -1.86 19.26 -5.72
N LYS A 137 -2.49 18.42 -4.89
CA LYS A 137 -2.74 18.72 -3.48
C LYS A 137 -1.45 18.46 -2.66
N PRO A 138 -1.11 19.35 -1.71
CA PRO A 138 -0.01 19.11 -0.79
C PRO A 138 -0.31 17.96 0.18
N TRP A 139 0.75 17.34 0.72
CA TRP A 139 0.70 16.26 1.72
C TRP A 139 0.80 16.79 3.15
#